data_AF-A0A4P9ZS55-F1
#
_entry.id   AF-A0A4P9ZS55-F1
#
_cell.length_a   1.000
_cell.length_b   1.000
_cell.length_c   1.000
_cell.angle_alpha   90.00
_cell.angle_beta   90.00
_cell.angle_gamma   90.00
#
_symmetry.space_group_name_H-M   'P 1'
#
loop_
_entity.id
_entity.type
_entity.pdbx_description
1 polymer ?
#
loop_
_entity_poly.entity_id
_entity_poly.type
_entity_poly.pdbx_seq_one_letter_code
_entity_poly.pdbx_strand_id
1 'polypeptide(L)'
;MTQSKPPVAQDSKDYVPASPPQFSEAEKHGIQNALSHYLPNELLCTRAAFGGSRLTYVEGWRVISIANQIFGFNGWSSTIKDTNVDFVMSPDNRYSLGLSCTVRVTLKDGSCHEDVGYGSIDNAKTKAQAFEKAKKEAVTDGLKRALRMFGNALGNCLYDKEYLKQLGRFSVQKVSHSSVSYIHIIPQTSKWTTPLPTSLAY
;
A
#
# COMPACT_ATOMS: atom_id res chain seq x y z
N MET A 1 -54.06 -16.42 -36.78
CA MET A 1 -53.49 -15.23 -36.11
C MET A 1 -52.23 -15.66 -35.37
N THR A 2 -51.09 -15.70 -36.06
CA THR A 2 -49.79 -16.05 -35.50
C THR A 2 -49.06 -14.75 -35.16
N GLN A 3 -48.93 -14.44 -33.87
CA GLN A 3 -48.18 -13.27 -33.42
C GLN A 3 -46.68 -13.53 -33.60
N SER A 4 -46.03 -12.75 -34.46
CA SER A 4 -44.58 -12.72 -34.64
C SER A 4 -43.94 -11.99 -33.46
N LYS A 5 -43.07 -12.69 -32.74
CA LYS A 5 -42.21 -12.15 -31.68
C LYS A 5 -41.25 -11.08 -32.25
N PRO A 6 -41.03 -9.93 -31.59
CA PRO A 6 -40.10 -8.92 -32.06
C PRO A 6 -38.63 -9.41 -31.92
N PRO A 7 -37.67 -8.85 -32.69
CA PRO A 7 -36.29 -9.30 -32.66
C PRO A 7 -35.64 -8.91 -31.32
N VAL A 8 -34.89 -9.84 -30.74
CA VAL A 8 -34.04 -9.61 -29.58
C VAL A 8 -32.95 -8.62 -29.99
N ALA A 9 -32.88 -7.48 -29.28
CA ALA A 9 -31.78 -6.54 -29.40
C ALA A 9 -30.47 -7.27 -29.09
N GLN A 10 -29.54 -7.26 -30.04
CA GLN A 10 -28.22 -7.83 -29.85
C GLN A 10 -27.52 -7.06 -28.72
N ASP A 11 -27.19 -7.78 -27.64
CA ASP A 11 -26.38 -7.27 -26.54
C ASP A 11 -25.11 -6.63 -27.10
N SER A 12 -24.90 -5.38 -26.70
CA SER A 12 -23.74 -4.58 -27.03
C SER A 12 -22.48 -5.33 -26.64
N LYS A 13 -21.65 -5.62 -27.64
CA LYS A 13 -20.27 -6.12 -27.50
C LYS A 13 -19.57 -5.44 -26.32
N ASP A 14 -19.03 -6.25 -25.42
CA ASP A 14 -18.15 -5.84 -24.35
C ASP A 14 -17.08 -4.89 -24.91
N TYR A 15 -17.12 -3.64 -24.50
CA TYR A 15 -16.03 -2.70 -24.73
C TYR A 15 -14.84 -3.19 -23.90
N VAL A 16 -13.94 -3.94 -24.55
CA VAL A 16 -12.62 -4.24 -23.99
C VAL A 16 -11.84 -2.92 -24.03
N PRO A 17 -11.46 -2.33 -22.89
CA PRO A 17 -10.73 -1.07 -22.90
C PRO A 17 -9.43 -1.22 -23.69
N ALA A 18 -9.04 -0.14 -24.35
CA ALA A 18 -7.69 0.06 -24.85
C ALA A 18 -6.65 -0.36 -23.79
N SER A 19 -5.49 -0.84 -24.25
CA SER A 19 -4.34 -1.23 -23.42
C SER A 19 -4.17 -0.36 -22.17
N PRO A 20 -3.76 -0.93 -21.01
CA PRO A 20 -3.68 -0.21 -19.76
C PRO A 20 -2.88 1.11 -19.91
N PRO A 21 -3.32 2.21 -19.29
CA PRO A 21 -2.67 3.51 -19.41
C PRO A 21 -1.18 3.42 -19.09
N GLN A 22 -0.32 3.79 -20.03
CA GLN A 22 1.13 3.73 -19.83
C GLN A 22 1.64 4.98 -19.11
N PHE A 23 2.70 4.85 -18.31
CA PHE A 23 3.47 6.00 -17.83
C PHE A 23 4.26 6.61 -19.02
N SER A 24 4.26 7.94 -19.11
CA SER A 24 5.16 8.66 -20.01
C SER A 24 6.63 8.50 -19.58
N GLU A 25 7.59 8.69 -20.49
CA GLU A 25 9.01 8.58 -20.16
C GLU A 25 9.43 9.57 -19.05
N ALA A 26 8.85 10.77 -19.02
CA ALA A 26 9.09 11.74 -17.95
C ALA A 26 8.56 11.26 -16.59
N GLU A 27 7.35 10.67 -16.56
CA GLU A 27 6.81 10.06 -15.34
C GLU A 27 7.66 8.88 -14.88
N LYS A 28 8.07 7.98 -15.79
CA LYS A 28 8.93 6.84 -15.46
C LYS A 28 10.23 7.29 -14.84
N HIS A 29 10.89 8.31 -15.40
CA HIS A 29 12.11 8.87 -14.84
C HIS A 29 11.89 9.47 -13.44
N GLY A 30 10.81 10.24 -13.27
CA GLY A 30 10.44 10.82 -11.97
C GLY A 30 10.15 9.76 -10.90
N ILE A 31 9.38 8.72 -11.26
CA ILE A 31 9.04 7.58 -10.40
C ILE A 31 10.30 6.80 -10.04
N GLN A 32 11.15 6.48 -11.02
CA GLN A 32 12.40 5.74 -10.80
C GLN A 32 13.32 6.48 -9.84
N ASN A 33 13.43 7.80 -10.01
CA ASN A 33 14.21 8.65 -9.11
C ASN A 33 13.60 8.63 -7.70
N ALA A 34 12.29 8.88 -7.55
CA ALA A 34 11.61 8.86 -6.25
C ALA A 34 11.77 7.52 -5.52
N LEU A 35 11.56 6.40 -6.21
CA LEU A 35 11.67 5.04 -5.64
C LEU A 35 13.08 4.68 -5.16
N SER A 36 14.12 5.31 -5.70
CA SER A 36 15.52 5.05 -5.31
C SER A 36 15.88 5.64 -3.93
N HIS A 37 15.15 6.67 -3.47
CA HIS A 37 15.44 7.35 -2.21
C HIS A 37 15.14 6.46 -1.00
N TYR A 38 16.01 6.52 0.00
CA TYR A 38 15.79 5.87 1.29
C TYR A 38 14.74 6.65 2.10
N LEU A 39 13.99 5.96 2.95
CA LEU A 39 13.03 6.60 3.84
C LEU A 39 13.74 7.57 4.81
N PRO A 40 13.21 8.78 5.03
CA PRO A 40 13.65 9.66 6.11
C PRO A 40 13.49 9.00 7.49
N ASN A 41 14.36 9.33 8.44
CA ASN A 41 14.34 8.79 9.80
C ASN A 41 13.02 9.13 10.52
N GLU A 42 12.43 10.28 10.21
CA GLU A 42 11.16 10.76 10.77
C GLU A 42 9.99 9.85 10.41
N LEU A 43 10.11 9.12 9.29
CA LEU A 43 9.09 8.20 8.82
C LEU A 43 9.17 6.83 9.51
N LEU A 44 10.25 6.57 10.24
CA LEU A 44 10.52 5.29 10.85
C LEU A 44 10.04 5.23 12.29
N CYS A 45 9.49 4.07 12.64
CA CYS A 45 9.09 3.72 13.99
C CYS A 45 9.91 2.52 14.45
N THR A 46 10.07 2.37 15.76
CA THR A 46 10.71 1.18 16.35
C THR A 46 9.77 0.52 17.32
N ARG A 47 9.77 -0.82 17.34
CA ARG A 47 9.08 -1.62 18.35
C ARG A 47 10.04 -2.62 18.96
N ALA A 48 9.79 -2.98 20.22
CA ALA A 48 10.46 -4.12 20.84
C ALA A 48 10.07 -5.41 20.10
N ALA A 49 11.03 -6.30 19.93
CA ALA A 49 10.86 -7.62 19.37
C ALA A 49 11.42 -8.67 20.33
N PHE A 50 11.23 -9.95 19.97
CA PHE A 50 11.71 -11.05 20.79
C PHE A 50 13.23 -10.99 21.01
N GLY A 51 13.68 -11.42 22.18
CA GLY A 51 15.10 -11.43 22.54
C GLY A 51 15.72 -10.05 22.79
N GLY A 52 14.93 -9.03 23.11
CA GLY A 52 15.43 -7.68 23.42
C GLY A 52 15.87 -6.86 22.20
N SER A 53 15.71 -7.40 21.00
CA SER A 53 15.97 -6.70 19.75
C SER A 53 14.90 -5.63 19.46
N ARG A 54 15.24 -4.65 18.61
CA ARG A 54 14.28 -3.66 18.11
C ARG A 54 14.05 -3.87 16.62
N LEU A 55 12.79 -3.84 16.20
CA LEU A 55 12.41 -3.87 14.79
C LEU A 55 12.02 -2.46 14.35
N THR A 56 12.67 -1.99 13.30
CA THR A 56 12.32 -0.75 12.61
C THR A 56 11.22 -1.03 11.59
N TYR A 57 10.19 -0.19 11.54
CA TYR A 57 9.07 -0.32 10.62
C TYR A 57 8.53 1.04 10.19
N VAL A 58 7.75 1.06 9.12
CA VAL A 58 6.97 2.21 8.68
C VAL A 58 5.48 1.92 8.89
N GLU A 59 4.73 2.93 9.34
CA GLU A 59 3.28 2.82 9.55
C GLU A 59 2.54 2.71 8.22
N GLY A 60 1.45 1.94 8.18
CA GLY A 60 0.70 1.67 6.95
C GLY A 60 0.20 2.94 6.25
N TRP A 61 -0.31 3.91 7.01
CA TRP A 61 -0.82 5.17 6.46
C TRP A 61 0.28 5.99 5.76
N ARG A 62 1.52 5.94 6.26
CA ARG A 62 2.68 6.63 5.65
C ARG A 62 3.01 6.02 4.30
N VAL A 63 3.04 4.69 4.21
CA VAL A 63 3.31 3.99 2.94
C VAL A 63 2.23 4.31 1.90
N ILE A 64 0.95 4.33 2.30
CA ILE A 64 -0.17 4.72 1.42
C ILE A 64 0.01 6.16 0.94
N SER A 65 0.36 7.09 1.82
CA SER A 65 0.60 8.49 1.46
C SER A 65 1.76 8.63 0.46
N ILE A 66 2.86 7.90 0.67
CA ILE A 66 4.02 7.92 -0.23
C ILE A 66 3.63 7.32 -1.60
N ALA A 67 2.91 6.19 -1.62
CA ALA A 67 2.43 5.59 -2.86
C ALA A 67 1.53 6.56 -3.66
N ASN A 68 0.63 7.27 -2.99
CA ASN A 68 -0.20 8.30 -3.62
C ASN A 68 0.60 9.48 -4.17
N GLN A 69 1.75 9.81 -3.58
CA GLN A 69 2.62 10.88 -4.08
C GLN A 69 3.48 10.42 -5.26
N ILE A 70 4.00 9.20 -5.23
CA ILE A 70 4.86 8.64 -6.29
C ILE A 70 4.03 8.28 -7.53
N PHE A 71 2.94 7.55 -7.35
CA PHE A 71 2.15 7.03 -8.47
C PHE A 71 0.94 7.90 -8.81
N GLY A 72 0.51 8.80 -7.91
CA GLY A 72 -0.77 9.49 -7.99
C GLY A 72 -1.91 8.65 -7.39
N PHE A 73 -2.97 9.30 -6.93
CA PHE A 73 -4.11 8.62 -6.27
C PHE A 73 -4.82 7.58 -7.14
N ASN A 74 -4.73 7.72 -8.47
CA ASN A 74 -5.29 6.82 -9.47
C ASN A 74 -4.22 6.02 -10.25
N GLY A 75 -2.95 6.15 -9.89
CA GLY A 75 -1.85 5.47 -10.58
C GLY A 75 -1.51 4.09 -10.04
N TRP A 76 -2.14 3.70 -8.93
CA TRP A 76 -1.99 2.39 -8.31
C TRP A 76 -3.29 1.93 -7.66
N SER A 77 -3.39 0.63 -7.45
CA SER A 77 -4.50 -0.02 -6.76
C SER A 77 -3.99 -1.19 -5.94
N SER A 78 -4.77 -1.62 -4.94
CA SER A 78 -4.51 -2.85 -4.19
C SER A 78 -5.71 -3.78 -4.23
N THR A 79 -5.46 -5.08 -4.22
CA THR A 79 -6.50 -6.12 -4.25
C THR A 79 -6.11 -7.24 -3.32
N ILE A 80 -7.06 -7.66 -2.47
CA ILE A 80 -6.92 -8.88 -1.66
C ILE A 80 -7.17 -10.07 -2.59
N LYS A 81 -6.17 -10.91 -2.77
CA LYS A 81 -6.22 -12.10 -3.64
C LYS A 81 -6.74 -13.31 -2.91
N ASP A 82 -6.27 -13.50 -1.68
CA ASP A 82 -6.64 -14.64 -0.84
C ASP A 82 -6.52 -14.26 0.64
N THR A 83 -7.28 -14.94 1.50
CA THR A 83 -7.17 -14.80 2.96
C THR A 83 -7.40 -16.16 3.60
N ASN A 84 -6.37 -16.68 4.26
CA ASN A 84 -6.39 -17.99 4.88
C ASN A 84 -6.30 -17.88 6.41
N VAL A 85 -7.17 -18.59 7.12
CA VAL A 85 -7.10 -18.70 8.58
C VAL A 85 -6.19 -19.87 8.91
N ASP A 86 -4.95 -19.57 9.32
CA ASP A 86 -3.93 -20.60 9.53
C ASP A 86 -4.15 -21.37 10.83
N PHE A 87 -4.61 -20.69 11.89
CA PHE A 87 -5.04 -21.36 13.11
C PHE A 87 -6.06 -20.53 13.90
N VAL A 88 -6.90 -21.24 14.67
CA VAL A 88 -7.74 -20.65 15.73
C VAL A 88 -7.66 -21.57 16.93
N MET A 89 -7.25 -21.02 18.07
CA MET A 89 -7.21 -21.69 19.36
C MET A 89 -8.08 -20.93 20.35
N SER A 90 -8.74 -21.66 21.23
CA SER A 90 -9.56 -21.04 22.29
C SER A 90 -9.39 -21.71 23.67
N PRO A 91 -8.17 -21.72 24.24
CA PRO A 91 -8.01 -22.16 25.63
C PRO A 91 -8.68 -21.16 26.57
N ASP A 92 -9.41 -21.66 27.57
CA ASP A 92 -9.94 -20.86 28.69
C ASP A 92 -10.84 -19.68 28.31
N ASN A 93 -11.69 -19.83 27.29
CA ASN A 93 -12.56 -18.76 26.75
C ASN A 93 -11.79 -17.52 26.24
N ARG A 94 -10.52 -17.69 25.88
CA ARG A 94 -9.69 -16.66 25.24
C ARG A 94 -9.29 -17.11 23.86
N TYR A 95 -9.31 -16.22 22.88
CA TYR A 95 -9.07 -16.56 21.48
C TYR A 95 -7.67 -16.15 21.04
N SER A 96 -6.88 -17.12 20.59
CA SER A 96 -5.63 -16.90 19.87
C SER A 96 -5.83 -17.31 18.41
N LEU A 97 -5.50 -16.45 17.45
CA LEU A 97 -5.59 -16.81 16.04
C LEU A 97 -4.53 -16.11 15.20
N GLY A 98 -4.19 -16.77 14.09
CA GLY A 98 -3.29 -16.26 13.07
C GLY A 98 -3.92 -16.49 11.69
N LEU A 99 -3.74 -15.51 10.81
CA LEU A 99 -4.21 -15.60 9.44
C LEU A 99 -3.25 -14.88 8.50
N SER A 100 -3.16 -15.43 7.29
CA SER A 100 -2.37 -14.91 6.17
C SER A 100 -3.29 -14.26 5.15
N CYS A 101 -2.77 -13.24 4.47
CA CYS A 101 -3.50 -12.50 3.45
C CYS A 101 -2.59 -12.18 2.27
N THR A 102 -2.94 -12.68 1.08
CA THR A 102 -2.21 -12.39 -0.15
C THR A 102 -2.74 -11.09 -0.74
N VAL A 103 -1.88 -10.08 -0.88
CA VAL A 103 -2.24 -8.77 -1.41
C VAL A 103 -1.46 -8.51 -2.69
N ARG A 104 -2.17 -8.10 -3.74
CA ARG A 104 -1.61 -7.60 -5.00
C ARG A 104 -1.67 -6.09 -5.03
N VAL A 105 -0.57 -5.46 -5.43
CA VAL A 105 -0.53 -4.05 -5.82
C VAL A 105 -0.31 -3.97 -7.33
N THR A 106 -1.14 -3.19 -8.02
CA THR A 106 -1.08 -3.03 -9.48
C THR A 106 -1.01 -1.55 -9.84
N LEU A 107 -0.04 -1.16 -10.67
CA LEU A 107 0.09 0.21 -11.20
C LEU A 107 -0.79 0.40 -12.44
N LYS A 108 -1.00 1.66 -12.86
CA LYS A 108 -1.86 2.01 -14.00
C LYS A 108 -1.43 1.36 -15.32
N ASP A 109 -0.13 1.06 -15.48
CA ASP A 109 0.43 0.42 -16.67
C ASP A 109 0.27 -1.11 -16.69
N GLY A 110 -0.29 -1.69 -15.63
CA GLY A 110 -0.53 -3.12 -15.46
C GLY A 110 0.59 -3.87 -14.74
N SER A 111 1.73 -3.22 -14.47
CA SER A 111 2.79 -3.82 -13.63
C SER A 111 2.28 -4.10 -12.22
N CYS A 112 2.72 -5.20 -11.62
CA CYS A 112 2.19 -5.62 -10.33
C CYS A 112 3.17 -6.44 -9.51
N HIS A 113 2.98 -6.39 -8.20
CA HIS A 113 3.66 -7.24 -7.24
C HIS A 113 2.67 -7.82 -6.23
N GLU A 114 2.90 -9.07 -5.83
CA GLU A 114 2.07 -9.80 -4.86
C GLU A 114 2.95 -10.26 -3.69
N ASP A 115 2.47 -10.09 -2.47
CA ASP A 115 3.14 -10.62 -1.27
C ASP A 115 2.08 -11.05 -0.23
N VAL A 116 2.52 -11.85 0.73
CA VAL A 116 1.70 -12.38 1.81
C VAL A 116 1.94 -11.57 3.07
N GLY A 117 0.88 -11.00 3.64
CA GLY A 117 0.89 -10.40 4.97
C GLY A 117 0.40 -11.36 6.03
N TYR A 118 0.80 -11.12 7.28
CA TYR A 118 0.35 -11.94 8.40
C TYR A 118 -0.22 -11.09 9.53
N GLY A 119 -1.31 -11.56 10.11
CA GLY A 119 -1.96 -10.92 11.24
C GLY A 119 -2.26 -11.95 12.32
N SER A 120 -1.94 -11.59 13.56
CA SER A 120 -2.16 -12.49 14.69
C SER A 120 -2.59 -11.74 15.93
N ILE A 121 -3.24 -12.47 16.82
CA ILE A 121 -3.62 -11.98 18.12
C ILE A 121 -3.61 -13.16 19.08
N ASP A 122 -3.06 -12.91 20.26
CA ASP A 122 -3.09 -13.84 21.36
C ASP A 122 -4.04 -13.37 22.44
N ASN A 123 -4.73 -14.33 23.07
CA ASN A 123 -5.47 -14.10 24.29
C ASN A 123 -6.57 -13.01 24.14
N ALA A 124 -7.29 -12.97 23.03
CA ALA A 124 -8.39 -12.03 22.81
C ALA A 124 -9.63 -12.39 23.65
N LYS A 125 -10.42 -11.38 24.05
CA LYS A 125 -11.63 -11.60 24.86
C LYS A 125 -12.76 -12.25 24.08
N THR A 126 -12.89 -11.92 22.79
CA THR A 126 -13.97 -12.44 21.93
C THR A 126 -13.40 -12.88 20.58
N LYS A 127 -14.07 -13.86 19.97
CA LYS A 127 -13.74 -14.33 18.61
C LYS A 127 -13.80 -13.17 17.60
N ALA A 128 -14.81 -12.31 17.70
CA ALA A 128 -14.97 -11.17 16.79
C ALA A 128 -13.79 -10.19 16.85
N GLN A 129 -13.36 -9.80 18.07
CA GLN A 129 -12.19 -8.95 18.27
C GLN A 129 -10.93 -9.59 17.69
N ALA A 130 -10.78 -10.91 17.87
CA ALA A 130 -9.63 -11.63 17.37
C ALA A 130 -9.55 -11.59 15.83
N PHE A 131 -10.66 -11.89 15.16
CA PHE A 131 -10.73 -11.86 13.70
C PHE A 131 -10.58 -10.43 13.15
N GLU A 132 -11.17 -9.43 13.80
CA GLU A 132 -11.07 -8.03 13.38
C GLU A 132 -9.61 -7.54 13.38
N LYS A 133 -8.89 -7.74 14.49
CA LYS A 133 -7.48 -7.31 14.59
C LYS A 133 -6.62 -8.05 13.58
N ALA A 134 -6.67 -9.39 13.57
CA ALA A 134 -5.80 -10.19 12.72
C ALA A 134 -6.05 -9.92 11.23
N LYS A 135 -7.31 -9.76 10.79
CA LYS A 135 -7.61 -9.43 9.39
C LYS A 135 -7.07 -8.05 9.00
N LYS A 136 -7.29 -7.03 9.83
CA LYS A 136 -6.80 -5.67 9.59
C LYS A 136 -5.27 -5.64 9.51
N GLU A 137 -4.60 -6.38 10.41
CA GLU A 137 -3.15 -6.47 10.45
C GLU A 137 -2.59 -7.22 9.23
N ALA A 138 -3.13 -8.39 8.87
CA ALA A 138 -2.65 -9.18 7.74
C ALA A 138 -2.78 -8.43 6.41
N VAL A 139 -3.93 -7.76 6.18
CA VAL A 139 -4.14 -6.96 4.97
C VAL A 139 -3.16 -5.79 4.91
N THR A 140 -2.98 -5.07 6.02
CA THR A 140 -2.06 -3.93 6.07
C THR A 140 -0.61 -4.38 5.89
N ASP A 141 -0.22 -5.50 6.48
CA ASP A 141 1.11 -6.07 6.33
C ASP A 141 1.36 -6.52 4.88
N GLY A 142 0.41 -7.23 4.27
CA GLY A 142 0.51 -7.67 2.87
C GLY A 142 0.63 -6.51 1.91
N LEU A 143 -0.14 -5.43 2.13
CA LEU A 143 -0.03 -4.19 1.36
C LEU A 143 1.36 -3.56 1.45
N LYS A 144 1.92 -3.41 2.65
CA LYS A 144 3.27 -2.85 2.82
C LYS A 144 4.33 -3.72 2.17
N ARG A 145 4.19 -5.04 2.28
CA ARG A 145 5.11 -6.03 1.71
C ARG A 145 5.05 -6.07 0.18
N ALA A 146 3.86 -5.90 -0.40
CA ALA A 146 3.70 -5.73 -1.83
C ALA A 146 4.32 -4.42 -2.33
N LEU A 147 4.06 -3.30 -1.63
CA LEU A 147 4.57 -1.98 -2.00
C LEU A 147 6.09 -1.86 -1.94
N ARG A 148 6.76 -2.51 -0.97
CA ARG A 148 8.23 -2.44 -0.89
C ARG A 148 8.94 -2.98 -2.13
N MET A 149 8.34 -3.89 -2.90
CA MET A 149 9.00 -4.45 -4.09
C MET A 149 9.24 -3.41 -5.19
N PHE A 150 8.53 -2.29 -5.17
CA PHE A 150 8.76 -1.20 -6.11
C PHE A 150 9.99 -0.35 -5.78
N GLY A 151 10.46 -0.27 -4.52
CA GLY A 151 11.66 0.49 -4.20
C GLY A 151 11.86 0.90 -2.74
N ASN A 152 12.99 1.57 -2.49
CA ASN A 152 13.44 2.00 -1.16
C ASN A 152 12.45 2.95 -0.51
N ALA A 153 11.90 3.91 -1.27
CA ALA A 153 10.95 4.89 -0.75
C ALA A 153 9.64 4.26 -0.25
N LEU A 154 9.32 3.04 -0.69
CA LEU A 154 8.15 2.27 -0.24
C LEU A 154 8.50 1.20 0.81
N GLY A 155 9.69 1.28 1.40
CA GLY A 155 10.09 0.47 2.56
C GLY A 155 11.06 -0.66 2.26
N ASN A 156 11.58 -0.78 1.03
CA ASN A 156 12.63 -1.78 0.74
C ASN A 156 13.91 -1.53 1.57
N CYS A 157 14.24 -0.27 1.84
CA CYS A 157 15.41 0.11 2.62
C CYS A 157 15.40 -0.46 4.06
N LEU A 158 14.24 -0.84 4.60
CA LEU A 158 14.12 -1.42 5.94
C LEU A 158 14.74 -2.83 6.04
N TYR A 159 15.07 -3.45 4.90
CA TYR A 159 15.76 -4.74 4.83
C TYR A 159 17.28 -4.59 4.68
N ASP A 160 17.77 -3.36 4.47
CA ASP A 160 19.20 -3.05 4.40
C ASP A 160 19.79 -2.90 5.81
N LYS A 161 20.56 -3.90 6.24
CA LYS A 161 21.19 -3.92 7.55
C LYS A 161 22.20 -2.78 7.75
N GLU A 162 22.85 -2.32 6.69
CA GLU A 162 23.86 -1.26 6.81
C GLU A 162 23.18 0.09 7.01
N TYR A 163 22.12 0.35 6.24
CA TYR A 163 21.26 1.50 6.49
C TYR A 163 20.70 1.52 7.91
N LEU A 164 20.17 0.40 8.41
CA LEU A 164 19.66 0.33 9.80
C LEU A 164 20.74 0.61 10.87
N LYS A 165 22.00 0.21 10.64
CA LYS A 165 23.11 0.55 11.56
C LYS A 165 23.41 2.03 11.55
N GLN A 166 23.38 2.67 10.38
CA GLN A 166 23.61 4.11 10.25
C GLN A 166 22.51 4.89 10.98
N LEU A 167 21.25 4.48 10.86
CA LEU A 167 20.13 5.06 11.61
C LEU A 167 20.36 5.03 13.12
N GLY A 168 20.87 3.92 13.66
CA GLY A 168 21.12 3.78 15.10
C GLY A 168 22.19 4.74 15.65
N ARG A 169 23.01 5.34 14.77
CA ARG A 169 24.04 6.32 15.15
C ARG A 169 23.49 7.75 15.22
N PHE A 170 22.38 8.04 14.56
CA PHE A 170 21.74 9.37 14.57
C PHE A 170 20.51 9.33 15.49
N SER A 171 20.47 10.19 16.50
CA SER A 171 19.34 10.26 17.43
C SER A 171 18.06 10.66 16.68
N VAL A 172 17.03 9.83 16.77
CA VAL A 172 15.70 10.12 16.21
C VAL A 172 15.11 11.32 16.96
N GLN A 173 15.07 12.49 16.32
CA GLN A 173 14.31 13.62 16.85
C GLN A 173 12.82 13.32 16.72
N LYS A 174 12.08 13.40 17.82
CA LYS A 174 10.61 13.32 17.81
C LYS A 174 10.06 14.59 17.14
N VAL A 175 9.56 14.48 15.92
CA VAL A 175 8.91 15.60 15.23
C VAL A 175 7.43 15.66 15.62
N SER A 176 6.96 16.87 15.90
CA SER A 176 5.55 17.22 16.12
C SER A 176 4.71 16.95 14.86
N HIS A 177 3.45 16.52 15.02
CA HIS A 177 2.53 16.10 13.95
C HIS A 177 2.13 17.19 12.92
N SER A 178 2.68 18.39 13.03
CA SER A 178 2.35 19.51 12.14
C SER A 178 3.47 19.70 11.11
N SER A 179 3.19 19.26 9.88
CA SER A 179 3.93 19.64 8.65
C SER A 179 5.16 18.81 8.29
N VAL A 180 5.06 17.48 8.24
CA VAL A 180 6.00 16.69 7.41
C VAL A 180 5.54 16.81 5.96
N SER A 181 6.04 17.81 5.25
CA SER A 181 5.98 17.86 3.80
C SER A 181 6.91 16.77 3.25
N TYR A 182 6.33 15.62 2.89
CA TYR A 182 6.97 14.52 2.15
C TYR A 182 7.55 14.95 0.78
N ILE A 183 7.40 16.23 0.44
CA ILE A 183 7.89 16.96 -0.74
C ILE A 183 9.40 16.76 -1.00
N HIS A 184 10.18 16.34 -0.01
CA HIS A 184 11.63 16.09 -0.20
C HIS A 184 11.96 14.73 -0.85
N ILE A 185 10.99 13.81 -0.98
CA ILE A 185 11.22 12.47 -1.58
C ILE A 185 11.14 12.53 -3.13
N ILE A 186 10.53 13.59 -3.68
CA ILE A 186 10.42 13.80 -5.13
C ILE A 186 10.94 15.21 -5.42
N PRO A 187 12.00 15.40 -6.24
CA PRO A 187 12.35 16.73 -6.69
C PRO A 187 11.14 17.32 -7.37
N GLN A 188 10.77 18.55 -6.97
CA GLN A 188 9.59 19.24 -7.47
C GLN A 188 9.61 19.28 -9.01
N THR A 189 8.93 18.33 -9.64
CA THR A 189 8.58 18.46 -11.05
C THR A 189 7.43 19.46 -11.05
N SER A 190 7.78 20.69 -11.37
CA SER A 190 6.86 21.80 -11.42
C SER A 190 5.63 21.47 -12.29
N LYS A 191 4.45 21.81 -11.74
CA LYS A 191 3.17 22.07 -12.43
C LYS A 191 2.21 20.87 -12.63
N TRP A 192 1.51 20.51 -11.56
CA TRP A 192 0.11 20.06 -11.66
C TRP A 192 -0.83 21.23 -11.35
N THR A 193 -0.71 22.31 -12.11
CA THR A 193 -1.75 23.34 -12.22
C THR A 193 -2.22 23.36 -13.67
N THR A 194 -3.11 22.45 -14.02
CA THR A 194 -4.02 22.71 -15.13
C THR A 194 -4.91 23.88 -14.71
N PRO A 195 -4.87 25.05 -15.38
CA PRO A 195 -5.85 26.09 -15.11
C PRO A 195 -7.24 25.55 -15.46
N LEU A 196 -8.21 25.80 -14.57
CA LEU A 196 -9.62 25.56 -14.85
C LEU A 196 -9.97 26.27 -16.17
N PRO A 197 -10.68 25.63 -17.11
CA PRO A 197 -11.14 26.31 -18.31
C PRO A 197 -12.14 27.39 -17.92
N THR A 198 -11.74 28.65 -18.10
CA THR A 198 -12.59 29.82 -17.97
C THR A 198 -13.52 29.92 -19.18
N SER A 199 -14.56 29.08 -19.25
CA SER A 199 -15.74 29.39 -20.05
C SER A 199 -16.92 28.52 -19.64
N LEU A 200 -17.81 29.05 -18.80
CA LEU A 200 -19.27 28.98 -18.96
C LEU A 200 -19.86 30.11 -18.13
N ALA A 201 -19.71 31.33 -18.64
CA ALA A 201 -20.63 32.42 -18.36
C ALA A 201 -21.50 32.55 -19.61
N TYR A 202 -22.71 31.99 -19.55
CA TYR A 202 -23.93 32.46 -20.20
C TYR A 202 -25.11 31.86 -19.43
#